data_AF-A0A1I3SAR7-F1
#
_entry.id   AF-A0A1I3SAR7-F1
#
_cell.length_a   1.000
_cell.length_b   1.000
_cell.length_c   1.000
_cell.angle_alpha   90.00
_cell.angle_beta   90.00
_cell.angle_gamma   90.00
#
_symmetry.space_group_name_H-M   'P 1'
#
loop_
_entity.id
_entity.type
_entity.pdbx_description
1 polymer ?
#
loop_
_entity_poly.entity_id
_entity_poly.type
_entity_poly.pdbx_seq_one_letter_code
_entity_poly.pdbx_strand_id
1 'polypeptide(L)'
;MPSTIRNSLLWIFDAFEREPTYIHKRMFGSDAAYIDGLLCLIAADRDAPWNGLLVCTSQDRHAALIDEMPALRPHPVLGKWLYVPEADPAFEDVVERMTALVLARDPRVGVEPKPRRRGKKSTLPNT
;
A
#
# COMPACT_ATOMS: atom_id res chain seq x y z
N MET A 1 -28.25 -7.55 1.42
CA MET A 1 -27.05 -7.08 2.16
C MET A 1 -25.89 -7.25 1.19
N PRO A 2 -25.19 -6.20 0.76
CA PRO A 2 -23.97 -6.45 0.00
C PRO A 2 -22.98 -7.04 1.00
N SER A 3 -22.72 -8.35 0.88
CA SER A 3 -21.60 -9.00 1.52
C SER A 3 -20.39 -8.12 1.28
N THR A 4 -19.83 -7.55 2.35
CA THR A 4 -18.63 -6.72 2.21
C THR A 4 -17.54 -7.66 1.75
N ILE A 5 -17.29 -7.73 0.43
CA ILE A 5 -16.28 -8.61 -0.15
C ILE A 5 -14.98 -8.27 0.58
N ARG A 6 -14.44 -9.27 1.28
CA ARG A 6 -13.18 -9.16 1.98
C ARG A 6 -12.11 -9.23 0.91
N ASN A 7 -11.14 -8.31 1.00
CA ASN A 7 -10.06 -8.22 0.04
C ASN A 7 -9.32 -9.56 -0.04
N SER A 8 -9.28 -10.18 -1.22
CA SER A 8 -8.68 -11.51 -1.40
C SER A 8 -7.19 -11.53 -1.05
N LEU A 9 -6.51 -10.38 -1.15
CA LEU A 9 -5.08 -10.21 -0.89
C LEU A 9 -4.76 -9.78 0.54
N LEU A 10 -5.74 -9.80 1.45
CA LEU A 10 -5.51 -9.37 2.84
C LEU A 10 -4.50 -10.27 3.58
N TRP A 11 -4.32 -11.52 3.13
CA TRP A 11 -3.33 -12.46 3.67
C TRP A 11 -1.90 -11.91 3.65
N ILE A 12 -1.59 -10.94 2.77
CA ILE A 12 -0.29 -10.27 2.72
C ILE A 12 0.07 -9.66 4.09
N PHE A 13 -0.93 -9.19 4.84
CA PHE A 13 -0.71 -8.53 6.13
C PHE A 13 -0.65 -9.49 7.31
N ASP A 14 -0.82 -10.80 7.09
CA ASP A 14 -0.62 -11.82 8.13
C ASP A 14 0.83 -11.74 8.66
N ALA A 15 1.78 -11.33 7.80
CA ALA A 15 3.17 -11.06 8.15
C ALA A 15 3.35 -9.99 9.25
N PHE A 16 2.39 -9.08 9.41
CA PHE A 16 2.47 -7.96 10.35
C PHE A 16 1.66 -8.16 11.63
N GLU A 17 0.89 -9.24 11.78
CA GLU A 17 -0.03 -9.42 12.92
C GLU A 17 0.67 -9.39 14.29
N ARG A 18 1.96 -9.72 14.34
CA ARG A 18 2.77 -9.72 15.56
C ARG A 18 3.54 -8.43 15.79
N GLU A 19 3.52 -7.50 14.84
CA GLU A 19 4.22 -6.23 14.94
C GLU A 19 3.40 -5.23 15.79
N PRO A 20 3.89 -4.79 16.96
CA PRO A 20 3.10 -3.96 17.88
C PRO A 20 2.64 -2.63 17.30
N THR A 21 3.39 -2.10 16.32
CA THR A 21 3.08 -0.81 15.68
C THR A 21 2.23 -0.95 14.42
N TYR A 22 1.87 -2.19 14.06
CA TYR A 22 1.04 -2.46 12.90
C TYR A 22 -0.36 -1.88 13.08
N ILE A 23 -0.78 -1.09 12.09
CA ILE A 23 -2.14 -0.58 11.99
C ILE A 23 -2.68 -0.89 10.61
N HIS A 24 -3.80 -1.61 10.58
CA HIS A 24 -4.60 -1.84 9.39
C HIS A 24 -5.61 -0.70 9.18
N LYS A 25 -5.73 -0.18 7.95
CA LYS A 25 -6.77 0.78 7.58
C LYS A 25 -7.34 0.51 6.20
N ARG A 26 -8.65 0.74 6.04
CA ARG A 26 -9.26 0.81 4.70
C ARG A 26 -9.00 2.15 4.04
N MET A 27 -8.49 2.10 2.81
CA MET A 27 -8.18 3.28 2.00
C MET A 27 -8.46 2.99 0.53
N PHE A 28 -9.12 3.93 -0.16
CA PHE A 28 -9.41 3.83 -1.61
C PHE A 28 -10.19 2.57 -2.04
N GLY A 29 -10.92 1.94 -1.10
CA GLY A 29 -11.60 0.66 -1.33
C GLY A 29 -10.63 -0.52 -1.44
N SER A 30 -9.50 -0.42 -0.75
CA SER A 30 -8.44 -1.42 -0.58
C SER A 30 -7.97 -1.39 0.88
N ASP A 31 -6.98 -2.22 1.21
CA ASP A 31 -6.49 -2.41 2.57
C ASP A 31 -5.03 -1.96 2.69
N ALA A 32 -4.74 -1.09 3.66
CA ALA A 32 -3.44 -0.47 3.86
C ALA A 32 -2.81 -0.91 5.17
N ALA A 33 -1.51 -1.20 5.13
CA ALA A 33 -0.68 -1.50 6.28
C ALA A 33 0.20 -0.30 6.63
N TYR A 34 0.15 0.06 7.91
CA TYR A 34 1.01 1.06 8.53
C TYR A 34 1.91 0.40 9.55
N ILE A 35 3.17 0.80 9.60
CA ILE A 35 4.17 0.38 10.60
C ILE A 35 4.85 1.65 11.13
N ASP A 36 5.01 1.77 12.45
CA ASP A 36 5.50 2.99 13.11
C ASP A 36 4.79 4.29 12.67
N GLY A 37 3.52 4.19 12.27
CA GLY A 37 2.74 5.31 11.74
C GLY A 37 3.04 5.71 10.29
N LEU A 38 3.98 5.06 9.61
CA LEU A 38 4.25 5.23 8.18
C LEU A 38 3.32 4.34 7.35
N LEU A 39 2.81 4.86 6.24
CA LEU A 39 2.06 4.05 5.26
C LEU A 39 3.06 3.25 4.42
N CYS A 40 3.05 1.92 4.53
CA CYS A 40 4.06 1.05 3.94
C CYS A 40 3.55 0.28 2.71
N LEU A 41 2.46 -0.47 2.85
CA LEU A 41 1.94 -1.34 1.81
C LEU A 41 0.42 -1.19 1.66
N ILE A 42 -0.09 -1.42 0.46
CA ILE A 42 -1.53 -1.53 0.18
C ILE A 42 -1.77 -2.81 -0.60
N ALA A 43 -2.62 -3.69 -0.06
CA ALA A 43 -3.18 -4.84 -0.75
C ALA A 43 -4.48 -4.40 -1.45
N ALA A 44 -4.57 -4.59 -2.76
CA ALA A 44 -5.71 -4.17 -3.56
C ALA A 44 -6.18 -5.30 -4.47
N ASP A 45 -7.44 -5.69 -4.41
CA ASP A 45 -8.04 -6.79 -5.19
C ASP A 45 -9.10 -6.28 -6.18
N ARG A 46 -8.84 -5.12 -6.79
CA ARG A 46 -9.77 -4.43 -7.69
C ARG A 46 -9.41 -4.71 -9.14
N ASP A 47 -10.05 -4.04 -10.08
CA ASP A 47 -9.63 -4.11 -11.49
C ASP A 47 -8.26 -3.45 -11.69
N ALA A 48 -7.50 -3.96 -12.66
CA ALA A 48 -6.23 -3.37 -13.06
C ALA A 48 -6.39 -1.86 -13.35
N PRO A 49 -5.45 -1.01 -12.90
CA PRO A 49 -4.14 -1.34 -12.31
C PRO A 49 -4.15 -1.43 -10.76
N TRP A 50 -5.31 -1.59 -10.13
CA TRP A 50 -5.47 -1.61 -8.67
C TRP A 50 -5.58 -3.04 -8.12
N ASN A 51 -4.78 -3.97 -8.67
CA ASN A 51 -4.88 -5.42 -8.41
C ASN A 51 -3.51 -6.02 -8.07
N GLY A 52 -3.18 -6.17 -6.79
CA GLY A 52 -1.88 -6.65 -6.33
C GLY A 52 -1.37 -5.83 -5.14
N LEU A 53 -0.05 -5.66 -5.08
CA LEU A 53 0.65 -5.02 -3.97
C LEU A 53 1.20 -3.67 -4.41
N LEU A 54 0.75 -2.60 -3.75
CA LEU A 54 1.31 -1.27 -3.91
C LEU A 54 2.32 -1.00 -2.80
N VAL A 55 3.49 -0.49 -3.20
CA VAL A 55 4.59 -0.15 -2.30
C VAL A 55 4.66 1.36 -2.14
N CYS A 56 4.38 1.82 -0.92
CA CYS A 56 4.39 3.24 -0.58
C CYS A 56 5.83 3.68 -0.31
N THR A 57 6.44 4.31 -1.30
CA THR A 57 7.82 4.78 -1.28
C THR A 57 7.94 6.15 -1.96
N SER A 58 9.11 6.79 -1.86
CA SER A 58 9.45 8.02 -2.56
C SER A 58 10.16 7.71 -3.88
N GLN A 59 10.02 8.57 -4.88
CA GLN A 59 10.54 8.32 -6.25
C GLN A 59 12.06 8.15 -6.30
N ASP A 60 12.81 8.84 -5.44
CA ASP A 60 14.26 8.72 -5.32
C ASP A 60 14.73 7.30 -4.94
N ARG A 61 13.84 6.48 -4.37
CA ARG A 61 14.13 5.10 -3.95
C ARG A 61 13.65 4.05 -4.94
N HIS A 62 12.97 4.46 -6.02
CA HIS A 62 12.39 3.52 -6.99
C HIS A 62 13.46 2.66 -7.64
N ALA A 63 14.52 3.27 -8.16
CA ALA A 63 15.60 2.55 -8.86
C ALA A 63 16.17 1.43 -7.99
N ALA A 64 16.52 1.72 -6.73
CA ALA A 64 17.08 0.74 -5.81
C ALA A 64 16.14 -0.42 -5.47
N LEU A 65 14.82 -0.19 -5.44
CA LEU A 65 13.83 -1.24 -5.23
C LEU A 65 13.59 -2.08 -6.49
N ILE A 66 13.58 -1.43 -7.67
CA ILE A 66 13.41 -2.12 -8.96
C ILE A 66 14.65 -2.97 -9.29
N ASP A 67 15.86 -2.49 -8.99
CA ASP A 67 17.09 -3.25 -9.20
C ASP A 67 17.11 -4.54 -8.36
N GLU A 68 16.55 -4.49 -7.15
CA GLU A 68 16.44 -5.65 -6.25
C GLU A 68 15.25 -6.57 -6.61
N MET A 69 14.14 -6.00 -7.08
CA MET A 69 12.90 -6.69 -7.43
C MET A 69 12.38 -6.18 -8.78
N PRO A 70 12.87 -6.72 -9.92
CA PRO A 70 12.56 -6.21 -11.26
C PRO A 70 11.07 -6.26 -11.68
N ALA A 71 10.24 -7.04 -10.97
CA ALA A 71 8.80 -7.08 -11.18
C ALA A 71 8.07 -5.84 -10.62
N LEU A 72 8.71 -5.07 -9.73
CA LEU A 72 8.19 -3.78 -9.29
C LEU A 72 8.25 -2.78 -10.44
N ARG A 73 7.15 -2.04 -10.61
CA ARG A 73 7.06 -0.96 -11.60
C ARG A 73 6.34 0.25 -11.03
N PRO A 74 6.63 1.47 -11.53
CA PRO A 74 5.84 2.64 -11.17
C PRO A 74 4.36 2.38 -11.43
N HIS A 75 3.51 2.68 -10.44
CA HIS A 75 2.07 2.52 -10.61
C HIS A 75 1.57 3.52 -11.67
N PRO A 76 0.81 3.09 -12.69
CA PRO A 76 0.48 3.94 -13.85
C PRO A 76 -0.37 5.17 -13.51
N VAL A 77 -1.22 5.07 -12.47
CA VAL A 77 -2.02 6.21 -11.95
C VAL A 77 -1.30 6.94 -10.80
N LEU A 78 -0.72 6.21 -9.84
CA LEU A 78 0.03 6.76 -8.70
C LEU A 78 1.54 6.68 -8.95
N GLY A 79 2.06 7.38 -9.96
CA GLY A 79 3.48 7.31 -10.36
C GLY A 79 4.52 7.68 -9.29
N LYS A 80 4.08 8.07 -8.09
CA LYS A 80 4.92 8.21 -6.89
C LYS A 80 5.22 6.88 -6.18
N TRP A 81 4.42 5.86 -6.40
CA TRP A 81 4.51 4.55 -5.74
C TRP A 81 4.88 3.47 -6.74
N LEU A 82 5.48 2.40 -6.23
CA LEU A 82 5.70 1.18 -7.00
C LEU A 82 4.54 0.22 -6.79
N TYR A 83 4.45 -0.77 -7.68
CA TYR A 83 3.39 -1.75 -7.68
C TYR A 83 3.82 -3.03 -8.41
N VAL A 84 3.32 -4.17 -7.96
CA VAL A 84 3.38 -5.46 -8.66
C VAL A 84 1.95 -6.01 -8.80
N PRO A 85 1.52 -6.42 -10.02
CA PRO A 85 0.23 -7.05 -10.20
C PRO A 85 0.14 -8.42 -9.55
N GLU A 86 -1.05 -8.78 -9.06
CA GLU A 86 -1.34 -10.14 -8.55
C GLU A 86 -1.08 -11.22 -9.61
N ALA A 87 -1.33 -10.91 -10.89
CA ALA A 87 -1.12 -11.84 -11.99
C ALA A 87 0.35 -11.96 -12.44
N ASP A 88 1.27 -11.20 -11.84
CA ASP A 88 2.70 -11.30 -12.15
C ASP A 88 3.26 -12.61 -11.56
N PRO A 89 4.05 -13.41 -12.32
CA PRO A 89 4.61 -14.64 -11.80
C PRO A 89 5.49 -14.48 -10.56
N ALA A 90 6.09 -13.30 -10.36
CA ALA A 90 6.93 -12.99 -9.21
C ALA A 90 6.14 -12.36 -8.04
N PHE A 91 4.80 -12.30 -8.12
CA PHE A 91 3.97 -11.58 -7.16
C PHE A 91 4.21 -12.03 -5.71
N GLU A 92 4.16 -13.33 -5.43
CA GLU A 92 4.33 -13.86 -4.07
C GLU A 92 5.75 -13.63 -3.55
N ASP A 93 6.78 -13.80 -4.39
CA ASP A 93 8.18 -13.52 -4.03
C ASP A 93 8.38 -12.04 -3.67
N VAL A 94 7.77 -11.13 -4.43
CA VAL A 94 7.81 -9.70 -4.13
C VAL A 94 7.04 -9.37 -2.85
N VAL A 95 5.90 -10.01 -2.60
CA VAL A 95 5.14 -9.87 -1.35
C VAL A 95 6.00 -10.28 -0.15
N GLU A 96 6.61 -11.45 -0.20
CA GLU A 96 7.48 -11.96 0.87
C GLU A 96 8.65 -10.99 1.11
N ARG A 97 9.32 -10.55 0.03
CA ARG A 97 10.45 -9.63 0.15
C ARG A 97 10.04 -8.28 0.73
N MET A 98 8.95 -7.69 0.24
CA MET A 98 8.48 -6.37 0.66
C MET A 98 8.01 -6.38 2.12
N THR A 99 7.30 -7.41 2.55
CA THR A 99 6.88 -7.55 3.95
C THR A 99 8.09 -7.70 4.88
N ALA A 100 9.10 -8.48 4.48
CA ALA A 100 10.35 -8.58 5.22
C ALA A 100 11.11 -7.24 5.34
N LEU A 101 11.19 -6.46 4.25
CA LEU A 101 11.81 -5.13 4.27
C LEU A 101 11.06 -4.16 5.20
N VAL A 102 9.73 -4.20 5.19
CA VAL A 102 8.90 -3.38 6.08
C VAL A 102 9.12 -3.76 7.55
N LEU A 103 9.16 -5.05 7.89
CA LEU A 103 9.46 -5.52 9.25
C LEU A 103 10.86 -5.09 9.69
N ALA A 104 11.84 -5.14 8.79
CA ALA A 104 13.20 -4.71 9.02
C ALA A 104 13.38 -3.18 9.08
N ARG A 105 12.30 -2.41 8.95
CA ARG A 105 12.31 -0.94 8.89
C ARG A 105 13.24 -0.40 7.80
N ASP A 106 13.26 -1.07 6.64
CA ASP A 106 14.05 -0.63 5.50
C ASP A 106 13.68 0.83 5.17
N PRO A 107 14.67 1.75 5.15
CA PRO A 107 14.41 3.17 5.03
C PRO A 107 13.78 3.52 3.69
N ARG A 108 13.80 2.64 2.68
CA ARG A 108 13.21 2.86 1.35
C ARG A 108 11.68 2.77 1.36
N VAL A 109 11.06 2.14 2.35
CA VAL A 109 9.61 1.91 2.41
C VAL A 109 8.97 2.74 3.51
N GLY A 110 7.76 3.25 3.26
CA GLY A 110 7.04 4.09 4.20
C GLY A 110 6.94 5.53 3.72
N VAL A 111 5.71 6.06 3.73
CA VAL A 111 5.46 7.49 3.52
C VAL A 111 4.68 8.05 4.69
N GLU A 112 5.08 9.23 5.15
CA GLU A 112 4.34 9.91 6.22
C GLU A 112 2.92 10.26 5.75
N PRO A 113 1.88 9.84 6.49
CA PRO A 113 0.52 10.23 6.16
C PRO A 113 0.37 11.73 6.36
N LYS A 114 0.11 12.48 5.27
CA LYS A 114 -0.18 13.91 5.39
C LYS A 114 -1.44 14.10 6.26
N PRO A 115 -1.39 14.91 7.34
CA PRO A 115 -2.57 15.19 8.13
C PRO A 115 -3.63 15.85 7.25
N ARG A 116 -4.79 15.21 7.12
CA ARG A 116 -5.95 15.79 6.44
C ARG A 116 -6.30 17.09 7.17
N ARG A 117 -6.09 18.25 6.54
CA ARG A 117 -6.74 19.50 6.98
C ARG A 117 -8.24 19.21 7.03
N ARG A 118 -8.87 19.31 8.21
CA ARG A 118 -10.33 19.27 8.32
C ARG A 118 -10.86 20.36 7.41
N GLY A 119 -11.50 20.00 6.30
CA GLY A 119 -12.18 20.95 5.45
C GLY A 119 -13.15 21.75 6.31
N LYS A 120 -13.06 23.08 6.28
CA LYS A 120 -14.11 23.93 6.86
C LYS A 120 -15.43 23.46 6.26
N LYS A 121 -16.43 23.16 7.10
CA LYS A 121 -17.80 22.92 6.62
C LYS A 121 -18.15 24.09 5.72
N SER A 122 -18.45 23.81 4.45
CA SER A 122 -19.07 24.81 3.58
C SER A 122 -20.44 25.09 4.17
N THR A 123 -20.58 26.21 4.87
CA THR A 123 -21.89 26.83 5.10
C THR A 123 -22.39 27.28 3.75
N LEU A 124 -23.15 26.42 3.07
CA LEU A 124 -23.99 26.86 1.97
C LEU A 124 -25.04 27.83 2.54
N PRO A 125 -25.19 29.04 1.98
CA PRO A 125 -26.34 29.87 2.30
C PRO A 125 -27.59 29.17 1.76
N ASN A 126 -28.60 28.97 2.61
CA ASN A 126 -29.95 28.67 2.15
C ASN A 126 -30.42 29.85 1.28
N THR A 127 -30.84 29.57 0.05
CA THR A 127 -31.68 30.46 -0.75
C THR A 127 -32.87 29.65 -1.23
#